data_AF-A0A6B3GB13-F1
#
_entry.id   AF-A0A6B3GB13-F1
#
_cell.length_a   1.000
_cell.length_b   1.000
_cell.length_c   1.000
_cell.angle_alpha   90.00
_cell.angle_beta   90.00
_cell.angle_gamma   90.00
#
_symmetry.space_group_name_H-M   'P 1'
#
loop_
_entity.id
_entity.type
_entity.pdbx_description
1 polymer ?
#
loop_
_entity_poly.entity_id
_entity_poly.type
_entity_poly.pdbx_seq_one_letter_code
_entity_poly.pdbx_strand_id
1 'polypeptide(L)'
;MSRPAPSGVRVRTAEGPADREACFAVRKEVFVAEQGVDEAIEYDTFDATDSDTVHVLAEGPDGPLGTGRLLHGPAAAGVTGGDPGTGSLGRLAVRR
;
A
#
# COMPACT_ATOMS: atom_id res chain seq x y z
N MET A 1 -14.78 -8.30 -20.24
CA MET A 1 -13.89 -9.45 -20.40
C MET A 1 -12.82 -9.35 -19.32
N SER A 2 -12.77 -10.27 -18.37
CA SER A 2 -11.72 -10.26 -17.33
C SER A 2 -10.42 -10.75 -17.97
N ARG A 3 -9.43 -9.86 -18.09
CA ARG A 3 -8.10 -10.24 -18.56
C ARG A 3 -7.54 -11.24 -17.52
N PRO A 4 -7.06 -12.43 -17.92
CA PRO A 4 -6.40 -13.31 -16.96
C PRO A 4 -5.28 -12.52 -16.29
N ALA A 5 -5.17 -12.61 -14.96
CA ALA A 5 -4.02 -12.04 -14.26
C ALA A 5 -2.77 -12.57 -14.97
N PRO A 6 -1.82 -11.70 -15.36
CA PRO A 6 -0.61 -12.17 -16.05
C PRO A 6 0.01 -13.28 -15.22
N SER A 7 0.23 -14.44 -15.83
CA SER A 7 0.92 -15.56 -15.22
C SER A 7 2.26 -15.04 -14.71
N GLY A 8 2.39 -14.89 -13.38
CA GLY A 8 3.57 -14.30 -12.75
C GLY A 8 3.31 -13.16 -11.78
N VAL A 9 2.06 -12.66 -11.65
CA VAL A 9 1.73 -11.68 -10.59
C VAL A 9 1.15 -12.37 -9.35
N ARG A 10 1.75 -12.09 -8.19
CA ARG A 10 1.27 -12.53 -6.88
C ARG A 10 0.99 -11.33 -6.00
N VAL A 11 -0.16 -11.33 -5.32
CA VAL A 11 -0.53 -10.32 -4.33
C VAL A 11 -0.52 -10.98 -2.96
N ARG A 12 0.12 -10.33 -1.99
CA ARG A 12 0.25 -10.84 -0.62
C ARG A 12 0.37 -9.70 0.39
N THR A 13 0.10 -10.01 1.65
CA THR A 13 0.42 -9.11 2.77
C THR A 13 1.94 -8.97 2.88
N ALA A 14 2.40 -7.77 3.22
CA ALA A 14 3.80 -7.50 3.57
C ALA A 14 4.07 -7.98 5.01
N GLU A 15 4.99 -8.93 5.17
CA GLU A 15 5.29 -9.61 6.43
C GLU A 15 6.73 -9.32 6.87
N GLY A 16 7.06 -8.05 7.05
CA GLY A 16 8.35 -7.63 7.62
C GLY A 16 8.97 -6.40 6.95
N PRO A 17 10.13 -5.93 7.46
CA PRO A 17 10.75 -4.69 7.02
C PRO A 17 11.03 -4.64 5.50
N ALA A 18 11.59 -5.71 4.93
CA ALA A 18 11.93 -5.75 3.50
C ALA A 18 10.69 -5.61 2.58
N ASP A 19 9.56 -6.21 2.96
CA ASP A 19 8.33 -6.08 2.20
C ASP A 19 7.74 -4.67 2.30
N ARG A 20 7.85 -4.05 3.48
CA ARG A 20 7.41 -2.67 3.70
C ARG A 20 8.26 -1.70 2.91
N GLU A 21 9.57 -1.89 2.90
CA GLU A 21 10.51 -1.15 2.05
C GLU A 21 10.15 -1.30 0.57
N ALA A 22 9.78 -2.50 0.11
CA ALA A 22 9.31 -2.72 -1.26
C ALA A 22 8.01 -1.96 -1.56
N CYS A 23 7.04 -1.94 -0.63
CA CYS A 23 5.84 -1.12 -0.75
C CYS A 23 6.17 0.37 -0.85
N PHE A 24 7.08 0.85 0.01
CA PHE A 24 7.49 2.26 0.04
C PHE A 24 8.26 2.67 -1.22
N ALA A 25 9.09 1.78 -1.77
CA ALA A 25 9.76 2.03 -3.04
C ALA A 25 8.76 2.22 -4.20
N VAL A 26 7.71 1.38 -4.26
CA VAL A 26 6.63 1.53 -5.27
C VAL A 26 5.90 2.87 -5.08
N ARG A 27 5.54 3.23 -3.84
CA ARG A 27 4.88 4.51 -3.53
C ARG A 27 5.74 5.72 -3.88
N LYS A 28 7.04 5.68 -3.56
CA LYS A 28 7.97 6.76 -3.88
C LYS A 28 8.09 6.97 -5.39
N GLU A 29 8.17 5.89 -6.16
CA GLU A 29 8.20 6.00 -7.62
C GLU A 29 6.89 6.61 -8.15
N VAL A 30 5.74 6.09 -7.74
CA VAL A 30 4.45 6.51 -8.30
C VAL A 30 4.00 7.88 -7.78
N PHE A 31 4.00 8.10 -6.47
CA PHE A 31 3.49 9.34 -5.88
C PHE A 31 4.51 10.47 -5.97
N VAL A 32 5.78 10.23 -5.62
CA VAL A 32 6.80 11.28 -5.62
C VAL A 32 7.33 11.51 -7.02
N ALA A 33 7.93 10.49 -7.65
CA ALA A 33 8.63 10.68 -8.92
C ALA A 33 7.66 10.92 -10.11
N GLU A 34 6.55 10.18 -10.20
CA GLU A 34 5.62 10.33 -11.32
C GLU A 34 4.54 11.38 -11.09
N GLN A 35 3.96 11.47 -9.89
CA GLN A 35 2.83 12.38 -9.61
C GLN A 35 3.25 13.69 -8.94
N GLY A 36 4.51 13.81 -8.50
CA GLY A 36 5.04 15.05 -7.91
C GLY A 36 4.54 15.33 -6.49
N VAL A 37 4.11 14.32 -5.74
CA VAL A 37 3.84 14.44 -4.30
C VAL A 37 5.14 14.74 -3.57
N ASP A 38 5.13 15.70 -2.64
CA ASP A 38 6.31 15.97 -1.81
C ASP A 38 6.66 14.73 -0.97
N GLU A 39 7.91 14.29 -1.06
CA GLU A 39 8.40 13.13 -0.30
C GLU A 39 8.20 13.30 1.22
N ALA A 40 8.25 14.54 1.72
CA ALA A 40 8.09 14.83 3.15
C ALA A 40 6.68 14.53 3.69
N ILE A 41 5.66 14.44 2.83
CA ILE A 41 4.27 14.18 3.22
C ILE A 41 3.77 12.80 2.80
N GLU A 42 4.58 12.02 2.10
CA GLU A 42 4.17 10.72 1.58
C GLU A 42 3.90 9.70 2.70
N TYR A 43 4.70 9.75 3.76
CA TYR A 43 4.58 8.86 4.91
C TYR A 43 3.80 9.51 6.04
N ASP A 44 2.95 8.72 6.70
CA ASP A 44 2.18 9.17 7.85
C ASP A 44 2.29 8.19 9.04
N THR A 45 1.61 8.49 10.14
CA THR A 45 1.63 7.68 11.36
C THR A 45 1.18 6.23 11.12
N PHE A 46 0.34 5.98 10.11
CA PHE A 46 -0.10 4.63 9.77
C PHE A 46 0.98 3.82 9.02
N ASP A 47 2.10 4.45 8.64
CA ASP A 47 3.28 3.78 8.09
C ASP A 47 4.33 3.43 9.16
N ALA A 48 4.07 3.70 10.44
CA ALA A 48 4.96 3.31 11.54
C ALA A 48 5.02 1.77 11.71
N THR A 49 6.12 1.25 12.25
CA THR A 49 6.32 -0.21 12.46
C THR A 49 5.41 -0.83 13.52
N ASP A 50 4.91 -0.01 14.43
CA ASP A 50 3.99 -0.36 15.51
C ASP A 50 2.52 -0.10 15.15
N SER A 51 2.23 0.30 13.90
CA SER A 51 0.86 0.47 13.42
C SER A 51 0.24 -0.88 13.03
N ASP A 52 -1.03 -1.10 13.38
CA ASP A 52 -1.85 -2.26 12.97
C ASP A 52 -2.24 -2.23 11.47
N THR A 53 -1.52 -1.44 10.69
CA THR A 53 -1.77 -1.25 9.27
C THR A 53 -1.41 -2.49 8.48
N VAL A 54 -2.33 -2.95 7.63
CA VAL A 54 -2.04 -4.01 6.66
C VAL A 54 -1.52 -3.36 5.37
N HIS A 55 -0.26 -3.63 5.03
CA HIS A 55 0.29 -3.31 3.72
C HIS A 55 0.19 -4.53 2.82
N VAL A 56 -0.19 -4.31 1.57
CA VAL A 56 -0.30 -5.34 0.55
C VAL A 56 0.72 -5.03 -0.54
N LEU A 57 1.46 -6.05 -0.98
CA LEU A 57 2.45 -5.98 -2.04
C LEU A 57 2.00 -6.86 -3.20
N ALA A 58 1.99 -6.30 -4.40
CA ALA A 58 1.89 -7.02 -5.65
C ALA A 58 3.29 -7.17 -6.25
N GLU A 59 3.68 -8.40 -6.56
CA GLU A 59 4.98 -8.75 -7.13
C GLU A 59 4.75 -9.38 -8.51
N GLY A 60 5.49 -8.92 -9.51
CA GLY A 60 5.56 -9.53 -10.84
C GLY A 60 6.90 -10.26 -11.05
N PRO A 61 7.13 -10.79 -12.26
CA PRO A 61 8.38 -11.47 -12.62
C PRO A 61 9.64 -10.61 -12.42
N ASP A 62 9.51 -9.30 -12.59
CA ASP A 62 10.61 -8.33 -12.52
C ASP A 62 10.72 -7.64 -11.15
N GLY A 63 9.94 -8.08 -10.15
CA GLY A 63 9.95 -7.55 -8.79
C GLY A 63 8.66 -6.84 -8.38
N PRO A 64 8.72 -5.94 -7.37
CA PRO A 64 7.55 -5.20 -6.88
C PRO A 64 6.84 -4.43 -8.00
N LEU A 65 5.55 -4.70 -8.19
CA LEU A 65 4.71 -4.10 -9.23
C LEU A 65 3.72 -3.08 -8.68
N GLY A 66 3.23 -3.29 -7.46
CA GLY A 66 2.18 -2.46 -6.87
C GLY A 66 2.07 -2.61 -5.36
N THR A 67 1.41 -1.66 -4.71
CA THR A 67 1.10 -1.74 -3.28
C THR A 67 -0.21 -1.04 -2.94
N GLY A 68 -0.72 -1.35 -1.76
CA GLY A 68 -1.83 -0.67 -1.13
C GLY A 68 -1.78 -0.80 0.39
N ARG A 69 -2.57 0.01 1.07
CA ARG A 69 -2.72 -0.01 2.52
C ARG A 69 -4.18 -0.21 2.90
N LEU A 70 -4.43 -1.07 3.88
CA LEU A 70 -5.72 -1.25 4.54
C LEU A 70 -5.59 -0.86 6.01
N LEU A 71 -6.41 0.10 6.43
CA LEU A 71 -6.71 0.36 7.84
C LEU A 71 -7.99 -0.38 8.22
N HIS A 72 -8.05 -0.90 9.43
CA HIS A 72 -9.24 -1.50 10.02
C HIS A 72 -9.38 -1.13 11.51
N GLY A 73 -10.54 -1.43 12.11
CA GLY A 73 -10.78 -1.18 13.53
C GLY A 73 -10.65 0.29 13.92
N PRO A 74 -10.05 0.62 15.09
CA PRO A 74 -9.95 2.01 15.57
C PRO A 74 -9.23 2.95 14.61
N ALA A 75 -8.16 2.48 13.93
CA ALA A 75 -7.41 3.30 12.99
C ALA A 75 -8.26 3.70 11.77
N ALA A 76 -9.09 2.78 11.27
CA ALA A 76 -10.02 3.09 10.18
C ALA A 76 -11.15 4.01 10.67
N ALA A 77 -11.77 3.71 11.81
CA ALA A 77 -12.83 4.54 12.39
C ALA A 77 -12.41 6.00 12.55
N GLY A 78 -11.15 6.25 12.95
CA GLY A 78 -10.58 7.59 13.08
C GLY A 78 -10.53 8.41 11.77
N VAL A 79 -10.56 7.75 10.60
CA VAL A 79 -10.53 8.42 9.29
C VAL A 79 -11.82 8.25 8.48
N THR A 80 -12.73 7.35 8.89
CA THR A 80 -13.99 7.04 8.18
C THR A 80 -15.25 7.58 8.86
N GLY A 81 -15.11 8.43 9.88
CA GLY A 81 -16.25 9.05 10.57
C GLY A 81 -16.81 8.24 11.75
N GLY A 82 -15.99 7.33 12.31
CA GLY A 82 -16.25 6.69 13.61
C GLY A 82 -16.86 5.30 13.57
N ASP A 83 -17.15 4.73 12.40
CA ASP A 83 -17.70 3.37 12.29
C ASP A 83 -16.58 2.30 12.34
N PRO A 84 -16.52 1.45 13.38
CA PRO A 84 -15.51 0.38 13.48
C PRO A 84 -15.70 -0.76 12.49
N GLY A 85 -16.88 -0.86 11.84
CA GLY A 85 -17.15 -1.84 10.79
C GLY A 85 -16.62 -1.44 9.40
N THR A 86 -16.21 -0.17 9.23
CA THR A 86 -15.74 0.36 7.96
C THR A 86 -14.21 0.37 7.90
N GLY A 87 -13.63 -0.37 6.96
CA GLY A 87 -12.20 -0.30 6.62
C GLY A 87 -11.87 0.89 5.71
N SER A 88 -10.60 1.30 5.67
CA SER A 88 -10.12 2.35 4.76
C SER A 88 -8.98 1.84 3.90
N LEU A 89 -9.17 1.88 2.58
CA LEU A 89 -8.12 1.59 1.60
C LEU A 89 -7.45 2.90 1.17
N GLY A 90 -6.12 2.91 1.14
CA GLY A 90 -5.35 4.09 0.75
C GLY A 90 -3.98 3.72 0.21
N ARG A 91 -3.22 4.74 -0.21
CA ARG A 91 -1.85 4.59 -0.75
C ARG A 91 -1.75 3.51 -1.84
N LEU A 92 -2.78 3.41 -2.69
CA LEU A 92 -2.83 2.47 -3.80
C LEU A 92 -1.96 2.98 -4.95
N ALA A 93 -0.87 2.28 -5.24
CA ALA A 93 0.11 2.65 -6.26
C ALA A 93 0.48 1.42 -7.10
N VAL A 94 0.59 1.58 -8.41
CA VAL A 94 0.98 0.51 -9.35
C VAL A 94 1.94 1.12 -10.37
N ARG A 95 3.07 0.47 -10.60
CA ARG A 95 4.06 0.85 -11.62
C ARG A 95 3.51 0.62 -13.02
N ARG A 96 4.03 1.37 -14.00
CA ARG A 96 3.62 1.26 -15.41
C ARG A 96 4.15 0.00 -16.10
#